data_AF-G9KJG9-F1
#
_entry.id   AF-G9KJG9-F1
#
_cell.length_a   1.000
_cell.length_b   1.000
_cell.length_c   1.000
_cell.angle_alpha   90.00
_cell.angle_beta   90.00
_cell.angle_gamma   90.00
#
_symmetry.space_group_name_H-M   'P 1'
#
loop_
_entity.id
_entity.type
_entity.pdbx_description
1 polymer ?
#
loop_
_entity_poly.entity_id
_entity_poly.type
_entity_poly.pdbx_seq_one_letter_code
_entity_poly.pdbx_strand_id
1 'polypeptide(L)'
;GELPEGTSITVDSKRFFFDVGCNKYGVFLRVSEVKPSYRNAITVPFKAWGKFGGAFCRYADEMKEIQERQRDKLYERRGGDESEGEEVDE
;
A
#
# COMPACT_ATOMS: atom_id res chain seq x y z
N GLY A 1 -0.64 3.10 -31.72
CA GLY A 1 -1.31 3.78 -30.61
C GLY A 1 -0.25 4.19 -29.62
N GLU A 2 -0.28 5.43 -29.17
CA GLU A 2 0.64 5.93 -28.16
C GLU A 2 0.41 5.19 -26.83
N LEU A 3 1.48 4.74 -26.19
CA LEU A 3 1.40 4.13 -24.85
C LEU A 3 1.38 5.25 -23.80
N PRO A 4 0.77 5.03 -22.63
CA PRO A 4 0.81 6.00 -21.54
C PRO A 4 2.25 6.34 -21.15
N GLU A 5 2.49 7.61 -20.79
CA GLU A 5 3.77 8.03 -20.22
C GLU A 5 4.03 7.32 -18.89
N GLY A 6 5.28 6.91 -18.67
CA GLY A 6 5.69 6.31 -17.42
C GLY A 6 5.63 7.32 -16.27
N THR A 7 5.44 6.82 -15.05
CA THR A 7 5.43 7.66 -13.84
C THR A 7 6.32 7.08 -12.75
N SER A 8 6.60 7.86 -11.71
CA SER A 8 7.35 7.39 -10.55
C SER A 8 6.88 8.02 -9.25
N ILE A 9 7.06 7.29 -8.16
CA ILE A 9 6.83 7.76 -6.79
C ILE A 9 8.09 7.53 -5.96
N THR A 10 8.33 8.41 -4.99
CA THR A 10 9.42 8.24 -4.02
C THR A 10 8.80 8.02 -2.64
N VAL A 11 9.25 6.96 -1.97
CA VAL A 11 8.86 6.60 -0.59
C VAL A 11 10.13 6.26 0.16
N ASP A 12 10.39 6.97 1.25
CA ASP A 12 11.66 6.90 1.99
C ASP A 12 12.88 7.08 1.06
N SER A 13 13.82 6.14 1.10
CA SER A 13 15.01 6.07 0.24
C SER A 13 14.81 5.26 -1.04
N LYS A 14 13.55 4.91 -1.38
CA LYS A 14 13.20 4.10 -2.56
C LYS A 14 12.45 4.93 -3.59
N ARG A 15 12.77 4.72 -4.86
CA ARG A 15 11.95 5.21 -5.98
C ARG A 15 11.32 4.03 -6.72
N PHE A 16 10.02 4.09 -6.91
CA PHE A 16 9.28 3.13 -7.72
C PHE A 16 8.95 3.76 -9.08
N PHE A 17 9.28 3.07 -10.16
CA PHE A 17 8.96 3.47 -11.53
C PHE A 17 7.90 2.55 -12.13
N PHE A 18 6.98 3.12 -12.89
CA PHE A 18 5.88 2.44 -13.56
C PHE A 18 5.95 2.76 -15.06
N ASP A 19 6.50 1.84 -15.84
CA ASP A 19 6.70 2.03 -17.28
C ASP A 19 5.75 1.15 -18.08
N VAL A 20 4.96 1.73 -18.98
CA VAL A 20 4.19 0.94 -19.96
C VAL A 20 5.04 0.71 -21.20
N GLY A 21 5.24 -0.55 -21.56
CA GLY A 21 5.99 -0.96 -22.74
C GLY A 21 5.20 -1.88 -23.64
N CYS A 22 5.68 -2.09 -24.86
CA CYS A 22 5.13 -3.06 -25.81
C CYS A 22 6.27 -3.83 -26.46
N ASN A 23 6.07 -5.14 -26.66
CA ASN A 23 6.96 -6.00 -27.44
C ASN A 23 6.12 -6.94 -28.31
N LYS A 24 6.75 -7.92 -28.99
CA LYS A 24 6.04 -8.87 -29.87
C LYS A 24 4.95 -9.72 -29.17
N TYR A 25 4.97 -9.81 -27.84
CA TYR A 25 3.99 -10.52 -27.03
C TYR A 25 2.87 -9.61 -26.49
N GLY A 26 2.92 -8.30 -26.79
CA GLY A 26 1.91 -7.31 -26.42
C GLY A 26 2.40 -6.29 -25.39
N VAL A 27 1.42 -5.58 -24.81
CA VAL A 27 1.62 -4.52 -23.82
C VAL A 27 1.92 -5.10 -22.44
N PHE A 28 2.83 -4.45 -21.70
CA PHE A 28 3.20 -4.82 -20.34
C PHE A 28 3.47 -3.58 -19.48
N LEU A 29 3.33 -3.74 -18.16
CA LEU A 29 3.73 -2.77 -17.15
C LEU A 29 5.01 -3.29 -16.51
N ARG A 30 6.07 -2.49 -16.49
CA ARG A 30 7.27 -2.76 -15.70
C ARG A 30 7.22 -1.91 -14.44
N VAL A 31 7.22 -2.57 -13.28
CA VAL A 31 7.31 -1.90 -11.97
C VAL A 31 8.73 -2.10 -11.45
N SER A 32 9.50 -1.03 -11.29
CA SER A 32 10.89 -1.08 -10.81
C SER A 32 11.01 -0.44 -9.43
N GLU A 33 11.57 -1.16 -8.46
CA GLU A 33 12.06 -0.60 -7.19
C GLU A 33 13.55 -0.25 -7.34
N VAL A 34 13.91 1.00 -7.06
CA VAL A 34 15.29 1.51 -7.18
C VAL A 34 15.76 2.12 -5.87
N LYS A 35 16.94 1.70 -5.44
CA LYS A 35 17.80 2.33 -4.43
C LYS A 35 19.18 2.62 -5.03
N PRO A 36 20.05 3.42 -4.37
CA PRO A 36 21.41 3.65 -4.86
C PRO A 36 22.21 2.37 -5.11
N SER A 37 21.99 1.32 -4.31
CA SER A 37 22.75 0.07 -4.34
C SER A 37 22.08 -1.09 -5.09
N TYR A 38 20.78 -1.00 -5.41
CA TYR A 38 20.09 -2.08 -6.13
C TYR A 38 18.89 -1.59 -6.94
N ARG A 39 18.56 -2.37 -7.98
CA ARG A 39 17.38 -2.20 -8.81
C ARG A 39 16.70 -3.54 -9.04
N ASN A 40 15.46 -3.66 -8.56
CA ASN A 40 14.62 -4.83 -8.77
C ASN A 40 13.42 -4.44 -9.64
N ALA A 41 12.94 -5.36 -10.48
CA ALA A 41 11.77 -5.09 -11.30
C ALA A 41 10.94 -6.35 -11.56
N ILE A 42 9.63 -6.16 -11.66
CA ILE A 42 8.71 -7.15 -12.19
C ILE A 42 8.07 -6.64 -13.48
N THR A 43 7.63 -7.57 -14.34
CA THR A 43 6.89 -7.26 -15.56
C THR A 43 5.53 -7.94 -15.52
N VAL A 44 4.47 -7.16 -15.66
CA VAL A 44 3.09 -7.64 -15.61
C VAL A 44 2.44 -7.46 -16.99
N PRO A 45 2.03 -8.54 -17.67
CA PRO A 45 1.39 -8.43 -18.98
C PRO A 45 0.01 -7.78 -18.85
N PHE A 46 -0.41 -7.01 -19.87
CA PHE A 46 -1.66 -6.24 -19.88
C PHE A 46 -2.88 -7.06 -19.45
N LYS A 47 -2.99 -8.30 -19.94
CA LYS A 47 -4.07 -9.23 -19.60
C LYS A 47 -4.23 -9.54 -18.10
N ALA A 48 -3.22 -9.25 -17.28
CA ALA A 48 -3.21 -9.49 -15.85
C ALA A 48 -3.43 -8.22 -15.00
N TRP A 49 -3.43 -7.02 -15.60
CA TRP A 49 -3.47 -5.75 -14.85
C TRP A 49 -4.70 -5.64 -13.95
N GLY A 50 -5.89 -6.00 -14.44
CA GLY A 50 -7.11 -5.95 -13.64
C GLY A 50 -7.05 -6.85 -12.39
N LYS A 51 -6.53 -8.08 -12.53
CA LYS A 51 -6.36 -9.00 -11.39
C LYS A 51 -5.29 -8.52 -10.41
N PHE A 52 -4.17 -8.02 -10.95
CA PHE A 52 -3.07 -7.49 -10.14
C PHE A 52 -3.50 -6.25 -9.33
N GLY A 53 -4.15 -5.29 -9.98
CA GLY A 53 -4.69 -4.09 -9.34
C GLY A 53 -5.80 -4.41 -8.34
N GLY A 54 -6.73 -5.32 -8.70
CA GLY A 54 -7.79 -5.75 -7.77
C GLY A 54 -7.24 -6.40 -6.50
N ALA A 55 -6.21 -7.24 -6.61
CA ALA A 55 -5.53 -7.80 -5.44
C ALA A 55 -4.87 -6.70 -4.58
N PHE A 56 -4.21 -5.71 -5.21
CA PHE A 56 -3.61 -4.59 -4.49
C PHE A 56 -4.65 -3.78 -3.71
N CYS A 57 -5.76 -3.38 -4.35
CA CYS A 57 -6.83 -2.63 -3.69
C CYS A 57 -7.42 -3.38 -2.50
N ARG A 58 -7.76 -4.67 -2.67
CA ARG A 58 -8.29 -5.50 -1.58
C ARG A 58 -7.34 -5.53 -0.38
N TYR A 59 -6.04 -5.73 -0.61
CA TYR A 59 -5.07 -5.72 0.48
C TYR A 59 -4.89 -4.34 1.12
N ALA A 60 -5.02 -3.25 0.36
CA ALA A 60 -4.97 -1.91 0.91
C ALA A 60 -6.15 -1.65 1.88
N ASP A 61 -7.35 -2.07 1.50
CA ASP A 61 -8.55 -1.94 2.34
C ASP A 61 -8.46 -2.82 3.60
N GLU A 62 -8.10 -4.10 3.45
CA GLU A 62 -7.91 -5.03 4.58
C GLU A 62 -6.86 -4.50 5.57
N MET A 63 -5.75 -3.93 5.08
CA MET A 63 -4.72 -3.36 5.94
C MET A 63 -5.18 -2.10 6.68
N LYS A 64 -6.03 -1.27 6.06
CA LYS A 64 -6.63 -0.11 6.71
C LYS A 64 -7.51 -0.54 7.89
N GLU A 65 -8.39 -1.53 7.69
CA GLU A 65 -9.25 -2.07 8.74
C GLU A 65 -8.45 -2.69 9.90
N ILE A 66 -7.32 -3.33 9.60
CA ILE A 66 -6.43 -3.88 10.64
C ILE A 66 -5.84 -2.73 11.48
N GLN A 67 -5.37 -1.65 10.84
CA GLN A 67 -4.79 -0.51 11.55
C GLN A 67 -5.81 0.24 12.40
N GLU A 68 -7.04 0.42 11.92
CA GLU A 68 -8.12 1.06 12.66
C GLU A 68 -8.48 0.26 13.92
N ARG A 69 -8.69 -1.06 13.78
CA ARG A 69 -8.94 -1.94 14.94
C ARG A 69 -7.80 -1.95 15.95
N GLN A 70 -6.54 -1.84 15.51
CA GLN A 70 -5.40 -1.73 16.43
C GLN A 70 -5.39 -0.39 17.18
N ARG A 71 -5.81 0.68 16.51
CA ARG A 71 -5.91 2.02 17.10
C ARG A 71 -7.02 2.08 18.14
N ASP A 72 -8.20 1.54 17.85
CA ASP A 72 -9.34 1.56 18.78
C ASP A 72 -9.03 0.79 20.07
N LYS A 73 -8.38 -0.37 19.95
CA LYS A 73 -7.91 -1.15 21.12
C LYS A 73 -6.89 -0.38 21.99
N LEU A 74 -6.07 0.48 21.37
CA LEU A 74 -5.14 1.33 22.11
C LEU A 74 -5.87 2.45 22.86
N TYR A 75 -6.92 3.01 22.27
CA TYR A 75 -7.78 4.01 22.91
C TYR A 75 -8.57 3.42 24.08
N GLU A 76 -9.19 2.25 23.92
CA GLU A 76 -9.90 1.54 24.99
C GLU A 76 -8.98 1.23 26.18
N ARG A 77 -7.73 0.81 25.91
CA ARG A 77 -6.74 0.55 26.97
C ARG A 77 -6.28 1.81 27.71
N ARG A 78 -6.38 3.00 27.10
CA ARG A 78 -6.04 4.29 27.74
C ARG A 78 -7.21 4.95 28.45
N GLY A 79 -8.45 4.69 28.05
CA GLY A 79 -9.66 5.29 28.63
C GLY A 79 -10.25 4.54 29.83
N GLY A 80 -9.68 3.40 30.22
CA GLY A 80 -10.19 2.55 31.32
C GLY A 80 -9.60 2.82 32.71
N ASP A 81 -8.80 3.86 32.91
CA ASP A 81 -8.05 4.12 34.16
C ASP A 81 -8.55 5.37 34.93
N GLU A 82 -9.62 6.03 34.48
CA GLU A 82 -10.14 7.29 35.09
C GLU A 82 -11.56 7.14 35.67
N SER A 83 -11.96 5.98 36.19
CA SER A 83 -13.29 5.81 36.81
C SER A 83 -13.32 4.86 38.00
N GLU A 84 -12.46 5.08 39.01
CA GLU A 84 -12.72 4.60 40.37
C GLU A 84 -12.23 5.65 41.38
N GLY A 85 -13.16 6.41 41.98
CA GLY A 85 -12.79 7.36 43.04
C GLY A 85 -13.81 8.43 43.40
N GLU A 86 -15.10 8.10 43.49
CA GLU A 86 -16.07 8.96 44.21
C GLU A 86 -17.04 8.08 45.02
N GLU A 87 -16.59 7.64 46.20
CA GLU A 87 -17.49 7.33 47.33
C GLU A 87 -16.76 7.70 48.63
N VAL A 88 -17.03 8.90 49.14
CA VAL A 88 -16.75 9.25 50.54
C VAL A 88 -18.11 9.57 51.16
N ASP A 89 -18.65 8.56 51.85
CA ASP A 89 -19.86 8.66 52.68
C ASP A 89 -19.61 9.59 53.88
N GLU A 90 -20.68 10.28 54.29
CA GLU A 90 -20.77 11.38 55.27
C GLU A 90 -20.47 10.97 56.73
#